data_AF-A0A7X9WR34-F1
#
_entry.id   AF-A0A7X9WR34-F1
#
_cell.length_a   1.000
_cell.length_b   1.000
_cell.length_c   1.000
_cell.angle_alpha   90.00
_cell.angle_beta   90.00
_cell.angle_gamma   90.00
#
_symmetry.space_group_name_H-M   'P 1'
#
loop_
_entity.id
_entity.type
_entity.pdbx_description
1 polymer ?
#
loop_
_entity_poly.entity_id
_entity_poly.type
_entity_poly.pdbx_seq_one_letter_code
_entity_poly.pdbx_strand_id
1 'polypeptide(L)'
;MSSALSLATLFSVIAIITKFADLVNLGIYALGCFIAAVVCYAVAIGIIKFRAPQILQEYPDFKSYEDKKHSHRWVLWQFYHEIQSLEHGFKLLQETVAKKLSKDVAAMSRSRLPLTASFKGNCLAKSVEITQPDGSTPTYDFCVHEPVNFDRDLIMGFTMKSSADGIERKYVLPIRESDEKLDLKVKELFWIVLTEAAKENPVSRWFAWSLVRLAGALLILAVGLAVGHVLLTPKPQTPSPCCFQHV
;
A
#
# COMPACT_ATOMS: atom_id res chain seq x y z
N MET A 1 0.78 68.65 33.28
CA MET A 1 -0.21 67.61 32.93
C MET A 1 -0.13 67.11 31.48
N SER A 2 0.63 67.72 30.55
CA SER A 2 0.70 67.23 29.16
C SER A 2 1.62 66.00 28.94
N SER A 3 2.58 65.73 29.83
CA SER A 3 3.51 64.60 29.69
C SER A 3 2.87 63.22 29.99
N ALA A 4 1.83 63.16 30.82
CA ALA A 4 1.14 61.92 31.15
C ALA A 4 0.24 61.40 30.01
N LEU A 5 -0.35 62.32 29.21
CA LEU A 5 -1.16 61.94 28.04
C LEU A 5 -0.32 61.27 26.95
N SER A 6 0.94 61.72 26.79
CA SER A 6 1.88 61.19 25.80
C SER A 6 2.28 59.73 26.04
N LEU A 7 2.36 59.29 27.30
CA LEU A 7 2.74 57.92 27.65
C LEU A 7 1.58 56.95 27.40
N ALA A 8 0.35 57.32 27.78
CA ALA A 8 -0.84 56.49 27.58
C ALA A 8 -1.10 56.21 26.09
N THR A 9 -0.93 57.21 25.22
CA THR A 9 -1.03 57.03 23.76
C THR A 9 0.07 56.13 23.22
N LEU A 10 1.30 56.23 23.74
CA LEU A 10 2.41 55.38 23.32
C LEU A 10 2.15 53.91 23.68
N PHE A 11 1.69 53.63 24.91
CA PHE A 11 1.34 52.28 25.33
C PHE A 11 0.17 51.69 24.53
N SER A 12 -0.83 52.51 24.19
CA SER A 12 -1.93 52.12 23.31
C SER A 12 -1.44 51.72 21.92
N VAL A 13 -0.56 52.52 21.30
CA VAL A 13 0.00 52.23 19.97
C VAL A 13 0.86 50.98 20.00
N ILE A 14 1.71 50.81 21.02
CA ILE A 14 2.53 49.59 21.18
C ILE A 14 1.64 48.35 21.30
N ALA A 15 0.57 48.40 22.09
CA ALA A 15 -0.37 47.28 22.25
C ALA A 15 -1.13 46.94 20.96
N ILE A 16 -1.36 47.90 20.06
CA ILE A 16 -1.96 47.67 18.75
C ILE A 16 -0.94 47.04 17.80
N ILE A 17 0.30 47.53 17.79
CA ILE A 17 1.38 47.00 16.95
C ILE A 17 1.69 45.55 17.32
N THR A 18 1.77 45.21 18.61
CA THR A 18 2.02 43.83 19.06
C THR A 18 0.89 42.90 18.62
N LYS A 19 -0.38 43.29 18.80
CA LYS A 19 -1.53 42.51 18.32
C LYS A 19 -1.53 42.31 16.81
N PHE A 20 -1.10 43.31 16.04
CA PHE A 20 -1.02 43.20 14.58
C PHE A 20 0.12 42.28 14.15
N ALA A 21 1.28 42.35 14.81
CA ALA A 21 2.39 41.44 14.58
C ALA A 21 1.98 39.98 14.89
N ASP A 22 1.28 39.75 16.00
CA ASP A 22 0.77 38.43 16.37
C ASP A 22 -0.20 37.86 15.34
N LEU A 23 -1.06 38.72 14.78
CA LEU A 23 -2.00 38.35 13.73
C LEU A 23 -1.30 37.95 12.43
N VAL A 24 -0.35 38.75 11.95
CA VAL A 24 0.45 38.43 10.76
C VAL A 24 1.25 37.14 10.98
N ASN A 25 1.83 36.99 12.17
CA ASN A 25 2.56 35.78 12.54
C ASN A 25 1.65 34.54 12.50
N LEU A 26 0.41 34.63 12.98
CA LEU A 26 -0.56 33.53 12.94
C LEU A 26 -0.86 33.07 11.50
N GLY A 27 -1.00 34.01 10.57
CA GLY A 27 -1.16 33.71 9.14
C GLY A 27 0.07 33.01 8.56
N ILE A 28 1.28 33.47 8.90
CA ILE A 28 2.54 32.85 8.48
C ILE A 28 2.67 31.43 9.03
N TYR A 29 2.30 31.20 10.30
CA TYR A 29 2.31 29.86 10.90
C TYR A 29 1.33 28.91 10.23
N ALA A 30 0.12 29.38 9.90
CA ALA A 30 -0.87 28.59 9.17
C ALA A 30 -0.35 28.16 7.78
N LEU A 31 0.25 29.10 7.04
CA LEU A 31 0.88 28.82 5.75
C LEU A 31 2.06 27.85 5.88
N GLY A 32 2.92 28.03 6.89
CA GLY A 32 4.03 27.14 7.18
C GLY A 32 3.58 25.71 7.48
N CYS A 33 2.54 25.54 8.32
CA CYS A 33 1.95 24.24 8.61
C CYS A 33 1.37 23.58 7.35
N PHE A 34 0.70 24.36 6.49
CA PHE A 34 0.17 23.86 5.22
C PHE A 34 1.27 23.37 4.28
N ILE A 35 2.34 24.16 4.08
CA ILE A 35 3.49 23.77 3.25
C ILE A 35 4.15 22.50 3.82
N ALA A 36 4.37 22.45 5.13
CA ALA A 36 4.95 21.28 5.79
C ALA A 36 4.06 20.03 5.58
N ALA A 37 2.74 20.15 5.67
CA ALA A 37 1.81 19.05 5.39
C ALA A 37 1.96 18.53 3.96
N VAL A 38 2.02 19.43 2.96
CA VAL A 38 2.21 19.07 1.54
C VAL A 38 3.54 18.35 1.34
N VAL A 39 4.63 18.85 1.93
CA VAL A 39 5.96 18.22 1.84
C VAL A 39 5.94 16.84 2.49
N CYS A 40 5.42 16.70 3.71
CA CYS A 40 5.31 15.41 4.39
C CYS A 40 4.51 14.40 3.56
N TYR A 41 3.39 14.82 2.98
CA TYR A 41 2.58 13.95 2.13
C TYR A 41 3.30 13.55 0.84
N ALA A 42 3.97 14.50 0.17
CA ALA A 42 4.75 14.23 -1.04
C ALA A 42 5.89 13.24 -0.77
N VAL A 43 6.61 13.39 0.35
CA VAL A 43 7.65 12.44 0.79
C VAL A 43 7.03 11.07 1.06
N ALA A 44 5.88 10.99 1.74
CA ALA A 44 5.20 9.72 1.99
C ALA A 44 4.83 8.99 0.69
N ILE A 45 4.27 9.70 -0.29
CA ILE A 45 3.94 9.14 -1.61
C ILE A 45 5.21 8.71 -2.35
N GLY A 46 6.29 9.49 -2.27
CA GLY A 46 7.59 9.11 -2.82
C GLY A 46 8.09 7.79 -2.25
N ILE A 47 8.05 7.64 -0.92
CA ILE A 47 8.47 6.40 -0.24
C ILE A 47 7.61 5.22 -0.70
N ILE A 48 6.29 5.38 -0.76
CA ILE A 48 5.39 4.31 -1.24
C ILE A 48 5.74 3.93 -2.68
N LYS A 49 5.91 4.90 -3.59
CA LYS A 49 6.21 4.62 -5.00
C LYS A 49 7.56 3.96 -5.21
N PHE A 50 8.62 4.43 -4.53
CA PHE A 50 9.98 3.92 -4.75
C PHE A 50 10.30 2.65 -3.96
N ARG A 51 9.56 2.35 -2.87
CA ARG A 51 9.80 1.16 -2.03
C ARG A 51 8.75 0.06 -2.21
N ALA A 52 7.65 0.33 -2.92
CA ALA A 52 6.69 -0.73 -3.24
C ALA A 52 7.31 -1.76 -4.20
N PRO A 53 7.01 -3.05 -4.05
CA PRO A 53 7.33 -4.07 -5.04
C PRO A 53 6.85 -3.68 -6.45
N GLN A 54 7.55 -4.15 -7.48
CA GLN A 54 7.28 -3.79 -8.87
C GLN A 54 5.83 -4.10 -9.29
N ILE A 55 5.27 -5.24 -8.86
CA ILE A 55 3.88 -5.60 -9.15
C ILE A 55 2.87 -4.56 -8.64
N LEU A 56 3.09 -3.96 -7.47
CA LEU A 56 2.21 -2.92 -6.92
C LEU A 56 2.35 -1.59 -7.66
N GLN A 57 3.55 -1.29 -8.17
CA GLN A 57 3.77 -0.09 -8.97
C GLN A 57 3.08 -0.21 -10.34
N GLU A 58 3.14 -1.40 -10.94
CA GLU A 58 2.58 -1.65 -12.28
C GLU A 58 1.08 -1.96 -12.28
N TYR A 59 0.57 -2.57 -11.20
CA TYR A 59 -0.79 -3.07 -11.06
C TYR A 59 -1.35 -2.74 -9.66
N PRO A 60 -1.77 -1.49 -9.41
CA PRO A 60 -2.31 -1.09 -8.11
C PRO A 60 -3.62 -1.82 -7.76
N ASP A 61 -4.37 -2.25 -8.77
CA ASP A 61 -5.58 -3.03 -8.64
C ASP A 61 -5.73 -4.04 -9.80
N PHE A 62 -6.71 -4.94 -9.68
CA PHE A 62 -6.98 -5.95 -10.70
C PHE A 62 -7.47 -5.35 -12.02
N LYS A 63 -8.14 -4.18 -11.98
CA LYS A 63 -8.62 -3.52 -13.19
C LYS A 63 -7.45 -3.03 -14.06
N SER A 64 -6.42 -2.48 -13.43
CA SER A 64 -5.19 -2.05 -14.09
C SER A 64 -4.47 -3.23 -14.78
N TYR A 65 -4.56 -4.43 -14.19
CA TYR A 65 -4.09 -5.67 -14.81
C TYR A 65 -4.91 -6.07 -16.03
N GLU A 66 -6.25 -6.02 -15.91
CA GLU A 66 -7.18 -6.35 -16.99
C GLU A 66 -7.06 -5.40 -18.19
N ASP A 67 -6.89 -4.10 -17.93
CA ASP A 67 -6.75 -3.06 -18.96
C ASP A 67 -5.51 -3.27 -19.86
N LYS A 68 -4.45 -3.93 -19.36
CA LYS A 68 -3.26 -4.27 -20.15
C LYS A 68 -3.44 -5.50 -21.06
N LYS A 69 -4.56 -6.23 -20.94
CA LYS A 69 -4.90 -7.40 -21.78
C LYS A 69 -3.81 -8.47 -21.80
N HIS A 70 -3.20 -8.76 -20.64
CA HIS A 70 -2.25 -9.85 -20.52
C HIS A 70 -2.90 -11.21 -20.82
N SER A 71 -2.13 -12.14 -21.37
CA SER A 71 -2.54 -13.54 -21.42
C SER A 71 -2.75 -14.06 -20.00
N HIS A 72 -3.76 -14.90 -19.77
CA HIS A 72 -3.97 -15.58 -18.48
C HIS A 72 -2.72 -16.37 -18.02
N ARG A 73 -1.83 -16.75 -18.94
CA ARG A 73 -0.55 -17.42 -18.61
C ARG A 73 0.42 -16.49 -17.90
N TRP A 74 0.34 -15.18 -18.16
CA TRP A 74 1.23 -14.18 -17.58
C TRP A 74 1.13 -14.15 -16.06
N VAL A 75 -0.07 -14.26 -15.47
CA VAL A 75 -0.22 -14.18 -14.00
C VAL A 75 0.50 -15.31 -13.29
N LEU A 76 0.63 -16.49 -13.91
CA LEU A 76 1.35 -17.61 -13.32
C LEU A 76 2.87 -17.42 -13.40
N TRP A 77 3.37 -16.80 -14.46
CA TRP A 77 4.77 -16.35 -14.54
C TRP A 77 5.07 -15.27 -13.52
N GLN A 78 4.21 -14.27 -13.39
CA GLN A 78 4.35 -13.24 -12.36
C GLN A 78 4.34 -13.87 -10.96
N PHE A 79 3.43 -14.79 -10.70
CA PHE A 79 3.38 -15.56 -9.46
C PHE A 79 4.70 -16.29 -9.18
N TYR A 80 5.25 -16.98 -10.18
CA TYR A 80 6.53 -17.69 -10.06
C TYR A 80 7.70 -16.75 -9.74
N HIS A 81 7.79 -15.59 -10.39
CA HIS A 81 8.85 -14.61 -10.12
C HIS A 81 8.69 -13.96 -8.74
N GLU A 82 7.46 -13.63 -8.35
CA GLU A 82 7.20 -12.96 -7.06
C GLU A 82 7.40 -13.89 -5.86
N ILE A 83 7.19 -15.20 -6.00
CA ILE A 83 7.55 -16.15 -4.94
C ILE A 83 9.04 -16.06 -4.55
N GLN A 84 9.91 -15.74 -5.52
CA GLN A 84 11.36 -15.69 -5.28
C GLN A 84 11.82 -14.34 -4.75
N SER A 85 11.16 -13.25 -5.17
CA SER A 85 11.50 -11.87 -4.77
C SER A 85 10.99 -11.53 -3.37
N LEU A 86 9.82 -12.07 -2.99
CA LEU A 86 9.16 -11.76 -1.72
C LEU A 86 9.77 -12.56 -0.56
N GLU A 87 9.94 -11.93 0.60
CA GLU A 87 10.52 -12.55 1.80
C GLU A 87 9.74 -13.82 2.19
N HIS A 88 8.42 -13.69 2.17
CA HIS A 88 7.44 -14.71 2.52
C HIS A 88 6.77 -15.35 1.30
N GLY A 89 7.35 -15.19 0.09
CA GLY A 89 6.73 -15.61 -1.17
C GLY A 89 6.31 -17.09 -1.21
N PHE A 90 7.05 -17.98 -0.57
CA PHE A 90 6.70 -19.41 -0.52
C PHE A 90 5.45 -19.72 0.31
N LYS A 91 5.06 -18.85 1.24
CA LYS A 91 3.78 -18.97 1.97
C LYS A 91 2.59 -18.86 1.00
N LEU A 92 2.75 -18.17 -0.12
CA LEU A 92 1.72 -18.05 -1.15
C LEU A 92 1.34 -19.41 -1.75
N LEU A 93 2.29 -20.35 -1.83
CA LEU A 93 2.01 -21.70 -2.32
C LEU A 93 0.98 -22.40 -1.43
N GLN A 94 1.07 -22.25 -0.11
CA GLN A 94 0.06 -22.80 0.81
C GLN A 94 -1.30 -22.17 0.59
N GLU A 95 -1.35 -20.86 0.35
CA GLU A 95 -2.61 -20.17 0.06
C GLU A 95 -3.25 -20.70 -1.23
N THR A 96 -2.47 -20.99 -2.28
CA THR A 96 -3.00 -21.60 -3.51
C THR A 96 -3.58 -23.00 -3.26
N VAL A 97 -3.01 -23.78 -2.34
CA VAL A 97 -3.53 -25.09 -1.93
C VAL A 97 -4.82 -24.92 -1.13
N ALA A 98 -4.83 -24.01 -0.14
CA ALA A 98 -5.99 -23.73 0.71
C ALA A 98 -7.19 -23.24 -0.10
N LYS A 99 -6.95 -22.38 -1.11
CA LYS A 99 -7.97 -21.87 -2.04
C LYS A 99 -8.33 -22.84 -3.16
N LYS A 100 -7.79 -24.08 -3.15
CA LYS A 100 -8.04 -25.13 -4.15
C LYS A 100 -7.70 -24.71 -5.60
N LEU A 101 -6.75 -23.78 -5.75
CA LEU A 101 -6.20 -23.40 -7.05
C LEU A 101 -5.20 -24.46 -7.52
N SER A 102 -4.42 -24.98 -6.57
CA SER A 102 -3.46 -26.07 -6.76
C SER A 102 -4.12 -27.44 -6.57
N LYS A 103 -3.69 -28.42 -7.37
CA LYS A 103 -4.19 -29.81 -7.34
C LYS A 103 -3.09 -30.73 -6.87
N ASP A 104 -3.43 -31.62 -5.94
CA ASP A 104 -2.54 -32.69 -5.49
C ASP A 104 -2.34 -33.70 -6.63
N VAL A 105 -1.08 -33.99 -6.95
CA VAL A 105 -0.71 -34.96 -8.00
C VAL A 105 -1.18 -36.36 -7.65
N ALA A 106 -1.16 -36.75 -6.38
CA ALA A 106 -1.62 -38.07 -5.94
C ALA A 106 -3.14 -38.25 -6.14
N ALA A 107 -3.91 -37.15 -6.07
CA ALA A 107 -5.36 -37.16 -6.29
C ALA A 107 -5.76 -37.08 -7.77
N MET A 108 -4.83 -36.79 -8.69
CA MET A 108 -5.14 -36.71 -10.12
C MET A 108 -5.24 -38.11 -10.75
N SER A 109 -6.26 -38.34 -11.58
CA SER A 109 -6.40 -39.60 -12.33
C SER A 109 -5.19 -39.88 -13.22
N ARG A 110 -4.76 -41.16 -13.27
CA ARG A 110 -3.54 -41.62 -13.96
C ARG A 110 -3.42 -41.22 -15.44
N SER A 111 -4.52 -40.85 -16.10
CA SER A 111 -4.51 -40.37 -17.50
C SER A 111 -3.80 -39.02 -17.71
N ARG A 112 -3.36 -38.35 -16.64
CA ARG A 112 -2.66 -37.05 -16.67
C ARG A 112 -1.14 -37.15 -16.48
N LEU A 113 -0.54 -38.21 -17.04
CA LEU A 113 0.91 -38.52 -17.02
C LEU A 113 1.89 -37.39 -17.43
N PRO A 114 1.55 -36.41 -18.32
CA PRO A 114 2.53 -35.37 -18.71
C PRO A 114 2.94 -34.45 -17.56
N LEU A 115 2.15 -34.37 -16.49
CA LEU A 115 2.38 -33.46 -15.36
C LEU A 115 3.58 -33.83 -14.50
N THR A 116 4.02 -35.10 -14.51
CA THR A 116 5.23 -35.51 -13.79
C THR A 116 6.50 -35.00 -14.48
N ALA A 117 6.44 -34.66 -15.77
CA ALA A 117 7.56 -34.05 -16.48
C ALA A 117 7.87 -32.63 -15.97
N SER A 118 6.88 -31.92 -15.43
CA SER A 118 7.06 -30.58 -14.84
C SER A 118 7.97 -30.58 -13.59
N PHE A 119 8.24 -31.74 -13.01
CA PHE A 119 9.13 -31.89 -11.85
C PHE A 119 10.56 -32.30 -12.24
N LYS A 120 10.86 -32.43 -13.54
CA LYS A 120 12.21 -32.74 -14.02
C LYS A 120 12.96 -31.45 -14.29
N GLY A 121 13.81 -31.04 -13.35
CA GLY A 121 14.67 -29.87 -13.53
C GLY A 121 15.18 -29.31 -12.21
N ASN A 122 16.00 -28.26 -12.30
CA ASN A 122 16.39 -27.47 -11.15
C ASN A 122 15.13 -26.86 -10.54
N CYS A 123 14.98 -26.99 -9.22
CA CYS A 123 13.92 -26.31 -8.49
C CYS A 123 14.49 -25.24 -7.59
N LEU A 124 13.69 -24.21 -7.35
CA LEU A 124 13.95 -23.22 -6.34
C LEU A 124 13.55 -23.82 -4.99
N ALA A 125 14.54 -24.22 -4.19
CA ALA A 125 14.34 -24.80 -2.88
C ALA A 125 14.45 -23.74 -1.76
N LYS A 126 13.48 -23.71 -0.84
CA LYS A 126 13.53 -22.85 0.35
C LYS A 126 12.76 -23.50 1.49
N SER A 127 13.35 -23.47 2.68
CA SER A 127 12.67 -23.85 3.92
C SER A 127 12.04 -22.60 4.55
N VAL A 128 10.76 -22.67 4.91
CA VAL A 128 10.03 -21.55 5.52
C VAL A 128 9.27 -22.02 6.74
N GLU A 129 9.46 -21.30 7.84
CA GLU A 129 8.68 -21.49 9.07
C GLU A 129 7.34 -20.76 8.95
N ILE A 130 6.26 -21.46 9.25
CA ILE A 130 4.91 -20.91 9.11
C ILE A 130 4.16 -21.09 10.41
N THR A 131 3.87 -19.97 11.08
CA THR A 131 3.03 -19.95 12.27
C THR A 131 1.58 -20.26 11.90
N GLN A 132 1.08 -21.39 12.37
CA GLN A 132 -0.29 -21.84 12.24
C GLN A 132 -1.19 -21.15 13.29
N PRO A 133 -2.53 -21.15 13.09
CA PRO A 133 -3.46 -20.54 14.05
C PRO A 133 -3.43 -21.16 15.45
N ASP A 134 -2.98 -22.41 15.57
CA ASP A 134 -2.80 -23.11 16.84
C ASP A 134 -1.50 -22.71 17.58
N GLY A 135 -0.72 -21.78 17.01
CA GLY A 135 0.56 -21.32 17.55
C GLY A 135 1.74 -22.23 17.20
N SER A 136 1.52 -23.38 16.55
CA SER A 136 2.62 -24.22 16.06
C SER A 136 3.36 -23.53 14.92
N THR A 137 4.68 -23.73 14.83
CA THR A 137 5.52 -23.16 13.78
C THR A 137 6.24 -24.26 12.98
N PRO A 138 5.50 -25.12 12.26
CA PRO A 138 6.14 -26.12 11.41
C PRO A 138 7.00 -25.45 10.32
N THR A 139 8.19 -25.99 10.11
CA THR A 139 9.04 -25.68 8.96
C THR A 139 8.54 -26.47 7.75
N TYR A 140 8.42 -25.82 6.60
CA TYR A 140 8.08 -26.43 5.33
C TYR A 140 9.24 -26.29 4.36
N ASP A 141 9.67 -27.41 3.78
CA ASP A 141 10.60 -27.42 2.68
C ASP A 141 9.82 -27.36 1.38
N PHE A 142 10.02 -26.29 0.62
CA PHE A 142 9.44 -26.10 -0.69
C PHE A 142 10.47 -26.33 -1.78
N CYS A 143 10.01 -26.85 -2.92
CA CYS A 143 10.79 -26.99 -4.15
C CYS A 143 9.86 -26.61 -5.31
N VAL A 144 10.08 -25.44 -5.91
CA VAL A 144 9.22 -24.86 -6.96
C VAL A 144 9.91 -25.00 -8.31
N HIS A 145 9.19 -25.53 -9.29
CA HIS A 145 9.67 -25.65 -10.66
C HIS A 145 9.15 -24.49 -11.52
N GLU A 146 9.94 -24.14 -12.53
CA GLU A 146 9.56 -23.13 -13.51
C GLU A 146 8.25 -23.52 -14.23
N PRO A 147 7.35 -22.55 -14.55
CA PRO A 147 6.14 -22.84 -15.31
C PRO A 147 6.46 -23.42 -16.70
N VAL A 148 5.82 -24.53 -17.04
CA VAL A 148 5.99 -25.20 -18.34
C VAL A 148 4.71 -25.07 -19.17
N ASN A 149 4.86 -24.69 -20.43
CA ASN A 149 3.76 -24.70 -21.40
C ASN A 149 3.39 -26.14 -21.76
N PHE A 150 2.11 -26.47 -21.63
CA PHE A 150 1.56 -27.75 -22.06
C PHE A 150 0.41 -27.48 -23.04
N ASP A 151 0.75 -27.46 -24.32
CA ASP A 151 -0.15 -27.02 -25.40
C ASP A 151 -0.67 -25.58 -25.15
N ARG A 152 -1.98 -25.42 -24.87
CA ARG A 152 -2.60 -24.13 -24.56
C ARG A 152 -2.60 -23.78 -23.07
N ASP A 153 -2.20 -24.73 -22.23
CA ASP A 153 -2.18 -24.56 -20.79
C ASP A 153 -0.79 -24.15 -20.30
N LEU A 154 -0.73 -23.45 -19.17
CA LEU A 154 0.50 -23.21 -18.43
C LEU A 154 0.41 -23.87 -17.05
N ILE A 155 1.47 -24.56 -16.68
CA ILE A 155 1.46 -25.43 -15.50
C ILE A 155 2.70 -25.14 -14.67
N MET A 156 2.51 -24.90 -13.36
CA MET A 156 3.61 -24.76 -12.42
C MET A 156 3.56 -25.89 -11.38
N GLY A 157 4.60 -26.70 -11.32
CA GLY A 157 4.75 -27.77 -10.33
C GLY A 157 5.50 -27.29 -9.10
N PHE A 158 5.09 -27.75 -7.91
CA PHE A 158 5.86 -27.55 -6.69
C PHE A 158 5.66 -28.69 -5.70
N THR A 159 6.68 -28.91 -4.89
CA THR A 159 6.69 -29.88 -3.81
C THR A 159 6.66 -29.14 -2.48
N MET A 160 5.91 -29.68 -1.51
CA MET A 160 5.86 -29.18 -0.14
C MET A 160 6.04 -30.37 0.81
N LYS A 161 7.06 -30.30 1.66
CA LYS A 161 7.31 -31.28 2.72
C LYS A 161 7.22 -30.58 4.07
N SER A 162 6.32 -31.02 4.93
CA SER A 162 6.19 -30.47 6.28
C SER A 162 7.13 -31.19 7.23
N SER A 163 7.82 -30.43 8.10
CA SER A 163 8.66 -31.00 9.14
C SER A 163 7.85 -31.72 10.24
N ALA A 164 6.55 -31.43 10.35
CA ALA A 164 5.70 -32.03 11.39
C ALA A 164 5.27 -33.47 11.04
N ASP A 165 4.95 -33.75 9.78
CA ASP A 165 4.53 -35.08 9.32
C ASP A 165 5.61 -35.81 8.50
N GLY A 166 6.62 -35.08 8.00
CA GLY A 166 7.66 -35.59 7.11
C GLY A 166 7.14 -35.98 5.72
N ILE A 167 5.87 -35.73 5.42
CA ILE A 167 5.21 -36.19 4.18
C ILE A 167 5.48 -35.18 3.08
N GLU A 168 6.13 -35.66 2.01
CA GLU A 168 6.29 -34.90 0.78
C GLU A 168 5.02 -34.97 -0.06
N ARG A 169 4.42 -33.81 -0.36
CA ARG A 169 3.27 -33.70 -1.25
C ARG A 169 3.63 -32.90 -2.50
N LYS A 170 3.15 -33.38 -3.64
CA LYS A 170 3.39 -32.76 -4.95
C LYS A 170 2.12 -32.10 -5.41
N TYR A 171 2.23 -30.82 -5.75
CA TYR A 171 1.13 -29.99 -6.19
C TYR A 171 1.42 -29.42 -7.57
N VAL A 172 0.34 -29.15 -8.28
CA VAL A 172 0.36 -28.51 -9.58
C VAL A 172 -0.61 -27.36 -9.55
N LEU A 173 -0.17 -26.20 -9.99
CA LEU A 173 -1.01 -25.03 -10.25
C LEU A 173 -1.21 -24.87 -11.77
N PRO A 174 -2.32 -25.38 -12.33
CA PRO A 174 -2.61 -25.25 -13.75
C PRO A 174 -3.49 -24.02 -14.05
N ILE A 175 -3.09 -23.27 -15.07
CA ILE A 175 -3.92 -22.27 -15.74
C ILE A 175 -4.29 -22.83 -17.12
N ARG A 176 -5.60 -23.05 -17.34
CA ARG A 176 -6.11 -23.66 -18.57
C ARG A 176 -7.09 -22.74 -19.26
N GLU A 177 -6.94 -22.57 -20.57
CA GLU A 177 -7.86 -21.75 -21.37
C GLU A 177 -9.29 -22.32 -21.37
N SER A 178 -9.42 -23.64 -21.20
CA SER A 178 -10.72 -24.32 -21.18
C SER A 178 -11.39 -24.37 -19.80
N ASP A 179 -10.83 -23.72 -18.78
CA ASP A 179 -11.41 -23.72 -17.42
C ASP A 179 -12.57 -22.72 -17.35
N GLU A 180 -13.78 -23.18 -17.03
CA GLU A 180 -14.96 -22.32 -16.88
C GLU A 180 -14.75 -21.23 -15.81
N LYS A 181 -13.86 -21.48 -14.84
CA LYS A 181 -13.53 -20.54 -13.75
C LYS A 181 -12.17 -19.86 -13.96
N LEU A 182 -11.68 -19.76 -15.20
CA LEU A 182 -10.38 -19.17 -15.51
C LEU A 182 -10.23 -17.75 -14.96
N ASP A 183 -11.19 -16.87 -15.22
CA ASP A 183 -11.13 -15.46 -14.79
C ASP A 183 -11.07 -15.34 -13.27
N LEU A 184 -11.85 -16.15 -12.56
CA LEU A 184 -11.84 -16.19 -11.10
C LEU A 184 -10.49 -16.68 -10.58
N LYS A 185 -9.90 -17.71 -11.19
CA LYS A 185 -8.58 -18.21 -10.81
C LYS A 185 -7.47 -17.18 -11.02
N VAL A 186 -7.49 -16.50 -12.17
CA VAL A 186 -6.52 -15.44 -12.49
C VAL A 186 -6.65 -14.30 -11.49
N LYS A 187 -7.88 -13.88 -11.18
CA LYS A 187 -8.16 -12.86 -10.17
C LYS A 187 -7.67 -13.27 -8.78
N GLU A 188 -8.00 -14.48 -8.34
CA GLU A 188 -7.52 -14.98 -7.04
C GLU A 188 -6.00 -15.05 -6.98
N LEU A 189 -5.35 -15.59 -8.01
CA LEU A 189 -3.89 -15.68 -8.06
C LEU A 189 -3.22 -14.30 -8.00
N PHE A 190 -3.78 -13.34 -8.74
CA PHE A 190 -3.34 -11.94 -8.69
C PHE A 190 -3.46 -11.36 -7.27
N TRP A 191 -4.60 -11.55 -6.60
CA TRP A 191 -4.81 -11.04 -5.24
C TRP A 191 -3.91 -11.70 -4.21
N ILE A 192 -3.60 -12.99 -4.34
CA ILE A 192 -2.63 -13.67 -3.47
C ILE A 192 -1.28 -12.94 -3.52
N VAL A 193 -0.75 -12.69 -4.73
CA VAL A 193 0.53 -11.97 -4.87
C VAL A 193 0.41 -10.54 -4.37
N LEU A 194 -0.64 -9.82 -4.77
CA LEU A 194 -0.78 -8.40 -4.45
C LEU A 194 -0.89 -8.16 -2.95
N THR A 195 -1.66 -9.00 -2.25
CA THR A 195 -1.83 -8.89 -0.79
C THR A 195 -0.55 -9.19 -0.03
N GLU A 196 0.30 -10.09 -0.52
CA GLU A 196 1.60 -10.37 0.10
C GLU A 196 2.64 -9.29 -0.23
N ALA A 197 2.69 -8.85 -1.50
CA ALA A 197 3.50 -7.71 -1.91
C ALA A 197 3.15 -6.44 -1.11
N ALA A 198 1.88 -6.25 -0.72
CA ALA A 198 1.45 -5.12 0.10
C ALA A 198 1.93 -5.20 1.57
N LYS A 199 2.37 -6.38 2.02
CA LYS A 199 2.95 -6.59 3.36
C LYS A 199 4.46 -6.38 3.40
N GLU A 200 5.12 -6.37 2.25
CA GLU A 200 6.55 -6.12 2.13
C GLU A 200 6.95 -4.76 2.73
N ASN A 201 8.20 -4.69 3.19
CA ASN A 201 8.81 -3.49 3.74
C ASN A 201 7.98 -2.82 4.87
N PRO A 202 7.69 -3.54 5.98
CA PRO A 202 6.82 -3.04 7.05
C PRO A 202 7.31 -1.72 7.66
N VAL A 203 8.63 -1.53 7.73
CA VAL A 203 9.26 -0.30 8.24
C VAL A 203 8.98 0.89 7.32
N SER A 204 9.17 0.75 6.01
CA SER A 204 8.92 1.82 5.04
C SER A 204 7.44 2.20 5.04
N ARG A 205 6.55 1.21 5.12
CA ARG A 205 5.11 1.41 5.23
C ARG A 205 4.74 2.15 6.53
N TRP A 206 5.30 1.75 7.67
CA TRP A 206 5.09 2.43 8.94
C TRP A 206 5.51 3.89 8.87
N PHE A 207 6.69 4.17 8.29
CA PHE A 207 7.19 5.53 8.13
C PHE A 207 6.32 6.38 7.19
N ALA A 208 5.93 5.82 6.04
CA ALA A 208 5.02 6.49 5.10
C ALA A 208 3.67 6.84 5.75
N TRP A 209 3.06 5.91 6.49
CA TRP A 209 1.80 6.18 7.20
C TRP A 209 1.96 7.18 8.34
N SER A 210 3.11 7.19 9.00
CA SER A 210 3.42 8.18 10.04
C SER A 210 3.52 9.59 9.43
N LEU A 211 4.14 9.73 8.27
CA LEU A 211 4.18 10.99 7.52
C LEU A 211 2.79 11.42 7.03
N VAL A 212 1.94 10.50 6.56
CA VAL A 212 0.55 10.81 6.17
C VAL A 212 -0.25 11.32 7.36
N ARG A 213 -0.11 10.68 8.54
CA ARG A 213 -0.78 11.14 9.78
C ARG A 213 -0.27 12.50 10.22
N LEU A 214 1.04 12.73 10.17
CA LEU A 214 1.65 14.02 10.48
C LEU A 214 1.15 15.11 9.52
N ALA A 215 1.11 14.83 8.22
CA ALA A 215 0.56 15.74 7.23
C ALA A 215 -0.91 16.09 7.52
N GLY A 216 -1.73 15.10 7.87
CA GLY A 216 -3.11 15.31 8.29
C GLY A 216 -3.23 16.19 9.55
N ALA A 217 -2.42 15.93 10.56
CA ALA A 217 -2.39 16.73 11.79
C ALA A 217 -1.96 18.19 11.54
N LEU A 218 -0.93 18.40 10.72
CA LEU A 218 -0.46 19.72 10.31
C LEU A 218 -1.51 20.48 9.50
N LEU A 219 -2.25 19.79 8.63
CA LEU A 219 -3.34 20.39 7.87
C LEU A 219 -4.50 20.83 8.77
N ILE A 220 -4.90 19.99 9.73
CA ILE A 220 -5.93 20.35 10.72
C ILE A 220 -5.48 21.55 11.54
N LEU A 221 -4.21 21.58 11.99
CA LEU A 221 -3.64 22.72 12.70
C LEU A 221 -3.65 23.98 11.84
N ALA A 222 -3.22 23.90 10.57
CA ALA A 222 -3.22 25.03 9.64
C ALA A 222 -4.63 25.62 9.48
N VAL A 223 -5.64 24.78 9.30
CA VAL A 223 -7.04 25.21 9.20
C VAL A 223 -7.51 25.83 10.51
N GLY A 224 -7.18 25.25 11.66
CA GLY A 224 -7.50 25.80 12.98
C GLY A 224 -6.92 27.20 13.20
N LEU A 225 -5.64 27.40 12.84
CA LEU A 225 -4.97 28.70 12.91
C LEU A 225 -5.58 29.71 11.94
N ALA A 226 -5.89 29.30 10.72
CA ALA A 226 -6.52 30.16 9.71
C ALA A 226 -7.93 30.60 10.13
N VAL A 227 -8.76 29.69 10.65
CA VAL A 227 -10.08 30.01 11.20
C VAL A 227 -9.95 30.91 12.41
N GLY A 228 -9.03 30.61 13.33
CA GLY A 228 -8.74 31.45 14.49
C GLY A 228 -8.33 32.87 14.08
N HIS A 229 -7.49 33.01 13.06
CA HIS A 229 -7.12 34.30 12.48
C HIS A 229 -8.35 35.07 11.99
N VAL A 230 -9.21 34.45 11.17
CA VAL A 230 -10.42 35.09 10.63
C VAL A 230 -11.40 35.51 11.74
N LEU A 231 -11.55 34.70 12.79
CA LEU A 231 -12.44 35.02 13.91
C LEU A 231 -11.91 36.14 14.80
N LEU A 232 -10.58 36.25 14.93
CA LEU A 232 -9.92 37.28 15.74
C LEU A 232 -9.68 38.58 14.97
N THR A 233 -9.67 38.55 13.63
CA THR A 233 -9.61 39.77 12.84
C THR A 233 -10.85 40.63 13.10
N PRO A 234 -10.71 41.84 13.65
CA PRO A 234 -11.85 42.72 13.84
C PRO A 234 -12.49 42.98 12.47
N LYS A 235 -13.82 42.82 12.38
CA LYS A 235 -14.55 43.18 11.17
C LYS A 235 -14.26 44.66 10.86
N PRO A 236 -13.91 45.01 9.61
CA PRO A 236 -13.79 46.40 9.23
C PRO A 236 -15.09 47.10 9.61
N GLN A 237 -15.01 48.18 10.38
CA GLN A 237 -16.17 48.99 10.69
C GLN A 237 -16.72 49.45 9.34
N THR A 238 -17.88 48.93 8.93
CA THR A 238 -18.58 49.46 7.78
C THR A 238 -18.79 50.94 8.04
N PRO A 239 -18.31 51.83 7.15
CA PRO A 239 -18.51 53.25 7.35
C PRO A 239 -20.00 53.49 7.51
N SER A 240 -20.40 54.05 8.64
CA SER A 240 -21.79 54.43 8.87
C SER A 240 -22.24 55.28 7.67
N PRO A 241 -23.43 55.02 7.09
CA PRO A 241 -23.96 55.82 6.00
C PRO A 241 -24.30 57.22 6.51
N CYS A 242 -23.28 58.05 6.71
CA CYS A 242 -23.43 59.46 7.02
C CYS A 242 -23.66 60.18 5.70
N CYS A 243 -24.93 60.49 5.44
CA CYS A 243 -25.37 61.63 4.65
C CYS A 243 -24.78 61.73 3.23
N PHE A 244 -25.33 60.94 2.29
CA PHE A 244 -25.57 61.51 0.97
C PHE A 244 -26.54 62.68 1.17
N GLN A 245 -26.01 63.89 1.30
CA GLN A 245 -26.80 65.11 1.22
C GLN A 245 -27.45 65.11 -0.17
N HIS A 246 -28.78 65.01 -0.19
CA HIS A 246 -29.56 65.39 -1.35
C HIS A 246 -29.23 66.86 -1.68
N VAL A 247 -28.71 67.08 -2.89
CA VAL A 247 -28.61 68.38 -3.55
C VAL A 247 -29.96 68.71 -4.16
#